data_AF-A0A8H4WWE2-F1
#
_entry.id   AF-A0A8H4WWE2-F1
#
_cell.length_a   1.000
_cell.length_b   1.000
_cell.length_c   1.000
_cell.angle_alpha   90.00
_cell.angle_beta   90.00
_cell.angle_gamma   90.00
#
_symmetry.space_group_name_H-M   'P 1'
#
loop_
_entity.id
_entity.type
_entity.pdbx_description
1 polymer ?
#
loop_
_entity_poly.entity_id
_entity_poly.type
_entity_poly.pdbx_seq_one_letter_code
_entity_poly.pdbx_strand_id
1 'polypeptide(L)' 'METSTSISLHVTVYLKPEDVPKFFEYFRPVYDKVVAEPECTFFEVYQSQEDPGTIRWVENWSRTVDWLNNV' A
#
# COMPACT_ATOMS: atom_id res chain seq x y z
N MET A 1 25.24 -8.81 13.18
CA MET A 1 24.07 -8.71 12.27
C MET A 1 23.37 -7.44 12.67
N GLU A 2 23.44 -6.39 11.84
CA GLU A 2 22.63 -5.20 12.08
C GLU A 2 21.17 -5.58 11.84
N THR A 3 20.34 -5.46 12.87
CA THR A 3 18.88 -5.54 12.71
C THR A 3 18.45 -4.29 11.95
N SER A 4 18.39 -4.36 10.63
CA SER A 4 17.77 -3.31 9.81
C SER A 4 16.33 -3.13 10.29
N THR A 5 15.99 -1.95 10.80
CA THR A 5 14.61 -1.67 11.21
C THR A 5 13.77 -1.45 9.97
N SER A 6 12.96 -2.45 9.60
CA SER A 6 12.00 -2.42 8.51
C SER A 6 10.58 -2.52 9.05
N ILE A 7 9.61 -2.07 8.26
CA ILE A 7 8.18 -2.17 8.58
C ILE A 7 7.42 -2.83 7.44
N SER A 8 6.29 -3.45 7.79
CA SER A 8 5.25 -3.88 6.85
C SER A 8 3.96 -3.15 7.21
N LEU A 9 3.43 -2.33 6.30
CA LEU A 9 2.12 -1.71 6.46
C LEU A 9 1.09 -2.55 5.72
N HIS A 10 0.03 -2.93 6.44
CA HIS A 10 -1.11 -3.66 5.90
C HIS A 10 -2.31 -2.72 5.93
N VAL A 11 -2.88 -2.42 4.77
CA VAL A 11 -4.04 -1.54 4.67
C VAL A 11 -5.24 -2.31 4.12
N THR A 12 -6.40 -2.03 4.69
CA THR A 12 -7.70 -2.48 4.17
C THR A 12 -8.61 -1.28 4.04
N VAL A 13 -9.21 -1.09 2.87
CA VAL A 13 -10.21 -0.07 2.61
C VAL A 13 -11.51 -0.71 2.17
N TYR A 14 -12.61 -0.12 2.62
CA TYR A 14 -13.97 -0.55 2.34
C TYR A 14 -14.67 0.53 1.54
N LEU A 15 -15.07 0.20 0.32
CA LEU A 15 -15.72 1.07 -0.63
C LEU A 15 -17.09 0.50 -1.00
N LYS A 16 -17.94 1.33 -1.60
CA LYS A 16 -19.04 0.78 -2.39
C LYS A 16 -18.44 0.09 -3.62
N PRO A 17 -18.93 -1.10 -4.03
CA PRO A 17 -18.38 -1.83 -5.18
C PRO A 17 -18.29 -0.98 -6.47
N GLU A 18 -19.26 -0.08 -6.70
CA GLU A 18 -19.29 0.82 -7.85
C GLU A 18 -18.16 1.88 -7.85
N ASP A 19 -17.55 2.17 -6.71
CA ASP A 19 -16.47 3.16 -6.57
C ASP A 19 -15.08 2.56 -6.78
N VAL A 20 -14.96 1.22 -6.86
CA VAL A 20 -13.66 0.52 -6.98
C VAL A 20 -12.88 0.88 -8.25
N PRO A 21 -13.48 0.93 -9.46
CA PRO A 21 -12.75 1.36 -10.65
C PRO A 21 -12.18 2.77 -10.50
N LYS A 22 -12.96 3.68 -9.90
CA LYS A 22 -12.56 5.07 -9.64
C LYS A 22 -11.43 5.14 -8.61
N PHE A 23 -11.45 4.28 -7.59
CA PHE A 23 -10.33 4.14 -6.66
C PHE A 23 -9.05 3.77 -7.41
N PHE A 24 -9.06 2.73 -8.25
CA PHE A 24 -7.86 2.31 -8.97
C PHE A 24 -7.35 3.37 -9.97
N GLU A 25 -8.25 4.13 -10.59
CA GLU A 25 -7.89 5.27 -11.45
C GLU A 25 -7.05 6.32 -10.69
N TYR A 26 -7.50 6.73 -9.49
CA TYR A 26 -6.78 7.70 -8.67
C TYR A 26 -5.59 7.11 -7.91
N PHE A 27 -5.66 5.83 -7.56
CA PHE A 27 -4.61 5.14 -6.82
C PHE A 27 -3.39 4.87 -7.69
N ARG A 28 -3.57 4.62 -8.99
CA ARG A 28 -2.47 4.31 -9.91
C ARG A 28 -1.29 5.30 -9.85
N PRO A 29 -1.48 6.62 -9.96
CA PRO A 29 -0.36 7.57 -9.88
C PRO A 29 0.30 7.62 -8.49
N VAL A 30 -0.42 7.28 -7.41
CA VAL A 30 0.17 7.17 -6.07
C VAL A 30 1.03 5.91 -6.00
N TYR A 31 0.47 4.78 -6.42
CA TYR A 31 1.19 3.51 -6.52
C TYR A 31 2.48 3.67 -7.31
N ASP A 32 2.41 4.22 -8.54
CA ASP A 32 3.59 4.36 -9.41
C ASP A 32 4.70 5.23 -8.78
N LYS A 33 4.34 6.22 -7.94
CA LYS A 33 5.33 7.02 -7.20
C LYS A 33 5.93 6.25 -6.03
N VAL A 34 5.09 5.60 -5.24
CA VAL A 34 5.51 4.89 -4.02
C VAL A 34 6.43 3.71 -4.37
N VAL A 35 6.11 2.93 -5.39
CA VAL A 35 6.96 1.80 -5.81
C VAL A 35 8.29 2.22 -6.42
N ALA A 36 8.42 3.50 -6.81
CA ALA A 36 9.68 4.05 -7.31
C ALA A 36 10.58 4.57 -6.17
N GLU A 37 10.07 4.67 -4.93
CA GLU A 37 10.86 5.08 -3.78
C GLU A 37 11.87 3.99 -3.41
N PRO A 38 13.16 4.32 -3.23
CA PRO A 38 14.18 3.33 -2.91
C PRO A 38 13.96 2.69 -1.53
N GLU A 39 13.19 3.35 -0.66
CA GLU A 39 12.78 2.82 0.63
C GLU A 39 11.71 1.73 0.52
N CYS A 40 10.86 1.76 -0.52
CA CYS A 40 9.79 0.80 -0.76
C CYS A 40 10.37 -0.48 -1.35
N THR A 41 10.38 -1.55 -0.56
CA THR A 41 10.99 -2.84 -0.95
C THR A 41 9.98 -3.85 -1.47
N PHE A 42 8.68 -3.59 -1.26
CA PHE A 42 7.57 -4.42 -1.71
C PHE A 42 6.30 -3.58 -1.75
N PHE A 43 5.46 -3.76 -2.77
CA PHE A 43 4.10 -3.22 -2.81
C PHE A 43 3.19 -4.11 -3.65
N GLU A 44 2.17 -4.68 -3.03
CA GLU A 44 1.14 -5.45 -3.72
C GLU A 44 -0.25 -4.98 -3.30
N VAL A 45 -1.10 -4.66 -4.29
CA VAL A 45 -2.50 -4.26 -4.10
C VAL A 45 -3.43 -5.27 -4.77
N TYR A 46 -4.50 -5.63 -4.09
CA TYR A 46 -5.47 -6.61 -4.57
C TYR A 46 -6.88 -6.29 -4.08
N GLN A 47 -7.87 -6.66 -4.90
CA GLN A 47 -9.29 -6.59 -4.57
C GLN A 47 -9.75 -7.96 -4.05
N SER A 48 -10.59 -7.98 -3.02
CA SER A 48 -11.19 -9.20 -2.51
C SER A 48 -12.15 -9.81 -3.54
N GLN A 49 -12.05 -11.12 -3.77
CA GLN A 49 -13.00 -11.84 -4.64
C GLN A 49 -14.35 -12.09 -3.96
N GLU A 50 -14.35 -12.23 -2.64
CA GLU A 50 -15.56 -12.49 -1.84
C GLU A 50 -16.32 -11.21 -1.48
N ASP A 51 -15.63 -10.07 -1.46
CA ASP A 51 -16.20 -8.77 -1.14
C ASP A 51 -15.69 -7.72 -2.13
N PRO A 52 -16.40 -7.49 -3.24
CA PRO A 52 -15.93 -6.61 -4.31
C PRO A 52 -15.65 -5.18 -3.86
N GLY A 53 -16.24 -4.70 -2.76
CA GLY A 53 -15.97 -3.37 -2.21
C GLY A 53 -14.67 -3.26 -1.41
N THR A 54 -14.01 -4.39 -1.11
CA THR A 54 -12.82 -4.42 -0.27
C THR A 54 -11.54 -4.49 -1.09
N ILE A 55 -10.64 -3.54 -0.84
CA ILE A 55 -9.29 -3.50 -1.42
C ILE A 55 -8.28 -3.59 -0.27
N ARG A 56 -7.21 -4.33 -0.51
CA ARG A 56 -6.11 -4.50 0.43
C ARG A 56 -4.80 -4.27 -0.26
N TRP A 57 -3.82 -3.78 0.48
CA TRP A 57 -2.44 -3.81 0.02
C TRP A 57 -1.48 -4.00 1.18
N VAL A 58 -0.30 -4.48 0.81
CA VAL A 58 0.84 -4.63 1.69
C VAL A 58 2.00 -3.88 1.07
N GLU A 59 2.66 -3.06 1.88
CA GLU A 59 3.88 -2.36 1.52
C GLU A 59 4.97 -2.61 2.57
N ASN A 60 6.18 -2.93 2.11
CA ASN A 60 7.34 -3.07 2.99
C ASN A 60 8.30 -1.91 2.77
N TRP A 61 8.85 -1.41 3.86
CA TRP A 61 9.77 -0.29 3.84
C TRP A 61 11.07 -0.62 4.58
N SER A 62 12.20 -0.21 4.02
CA SER A 62 13.54 -0.31 4.64
C SER A 62 13.79 0.79 5.68
N ARG A 63 12.73 1.27 6.33
CA ARG A 63 12.71 2.40 7.25
C ARG A 63 11.84 2.09 8.48
N THR A 64 11.91 2.96 9.47
CA THR A 64 11.15 2.87 10.73
C THR A 64 9.72 3.40 10.57
N VAL A 65 8.85 3.07 11.54
CA VAL A 65 7.50 3.65 11.64
C VAL A 65 7.57 5.19 11.75
N ASP A 66 8.52 5.71 12.54
CA ASP A 66 8.70 7.15 12.71
C ASP A 66 9.07 7.84 11.40
N TRP A 67 9.87 7.22 10.54
CA TRP A 67 10.14 7.75 9.21
C TRP A 67 8.86 7.81 8.39
N LEU A 68 8.09 6.71 8.33
CA LEU A 68 6.85 6.64 7.53
C LEU A 68 5.79 7.67 7.98
N ASN A 69 5.73 7.99 9.27
CA ASN A 69 4.77 8.98 9.80
C ASN A 69 5.16 10.45 9.51
N ASN A 70 6.39 10.71 9.06
CA ASN A 70 6.94 12.06 8.90
C ASN A 70 7.46 12.35 7.48
N VAL A 71 7.21 11.47 6.51
CA VAL A 71 7.49 11.70 5.08
C VAL A 71 6.45 12.60 4.41
#